data_AF-A0A2M8D128-F1
#
_entry.id   AF-A0A2M8D128-F1
#
_cell.length_a   1.000
_cell.length_b   1.000
_cell.length_c   1.000
_cell.angle_alpha   90.00
_cell.angle_beta   90.00
_cell.angle_gamma   90.00
#
_symmetry.space_group_name_H-M   'P 1'
#
loop_
_entity.id
_entity.type
_entity.pdbx_description
1 polymer ?
#
loop_
_entity_poly.entity_id
_entity_poly.type
_entity_poly.pdbx_seq_one_letter_code
_entity_poly.pdbx_strand_id
1 'polypeptide(L)'
;MINKGSGLMADKISVADDNEIGIVTLVCGMIEGAPFWAYVAIKPSLYEEFMAMQKEDTSYFLPDYGEILEYSIGESDPSSEIRAAMEEKYGVNHNFEGDIRKMAKETFSDTE
;
A
#
# COMPACT_ATOMS: atom_id res chain seq x y z
N MET A 1 24.62 7.89 -19.20
CA MET A 1 24.24 8.10 -17.79
C MET A 1 22.78 7.71 -17.66
N ILE A 2 22.47 6.59 -17.01
CA ILE A 2 21.09 6.16 -16.73
C ILE A 2 20.97 5.99 -15.23
N ASN A 3 20.08 6.79 -14.66
CA ASN A 3 19.89 6.99 -13.24
C ASN A 3 19.24 5.72 -12.65
N LYS A 4 19.99 4.92 -11.90
CA LYS A 4 19.45 3.77 -11.12
C LYS A 4 18.89 4.28 -9.79
N GLY A 5 17.78 4.99 -9.84
CA GLY A 5 17.07 5.50 -8.67
C GLY A 5 15.81 4.71 -8.37
N SER A 6 15.92 3.42 -8.03
CA SER A 6 14.75 2.62 -7.59
C SER A 6 15.08 1.42 -6.68
N GLY A 7 16.37 1.07 -6.49
CA GLY A 7 16.75 -0.23 -5.89
C GLY A 7 16.71 -0.35 -4.36
N LEU A 8 16.44 0.73 -3.62
CA LEU A 8 16.52 0.70 -2.15
C LEU A 8 15.32 0.04 -1.45
N MET A 9 14.16 -0.01 -2.13
CA MET A 9 12.94 -0.65 -1.60
C MET A 9 12.89 -2.15 -1.95
N ALA A 10 13.26 -2.52 -3.19
CA ALA A 10 13.25 -3.91 -3.67
C ALA A 10 14.19 -4.83 -2.87
N ASP A 11 15.43 -4.38 -2.59
CA ASP A 11 16.41 -5.21 -1.87
C ASP A 11 15.99 -5.52 -0.43
N LYS A 12 15.23 -4.64 0.23
CA LYS A 12 14.82 -4.82 1.64
C LYS A 12 13.55 -5.66 1.81
N ILE A 13 12.71 -5.74 0.79
CA ILE A 13 11.49 -6.58 0.82
C ILE A 13 11.87 -8.07 0.73
N SER A 14 12.99 -8.41 0.09
CA SER A 14 13.46 -9.80 -0.10
C SER A 14 13.83 -10.57 1.18
N VAL A 15 13.90 -9.90 2.34
CA VAL A 15 14.33 -10.49 3.62
C VAL A 15 13.15 -10.75 4.58
N ALA A 16 11.95 -10.26 4.26
CA ALA A 16 10.77 -10.47 5.09
C ALA A 16 10.16 -11.86 4.80
N ASP A 17 9.96 -12.67 5.84
CA ASP A 17 9.30 -13.97 5.72
C ASP A 17 7.80 -13.76 5.44
N ASP A 18 7.31 -14.37 4.36
CA ASP A 18 5.92 -14.26 3.92
C ASP A 18 4.90 -14.77 4.97
N ASN A 19 5.33 -15.50 6.00
CA ASN A 19 4.46 -15.99 7.07
C ASN A 19 4.40 -15.07 8.30
N GLU A 20 5.31 -14.09 8.42
CA GLU A 20 5.41 -13.24 9.61
C GLU A 20 5.11 -11.76 9.33
N ILE A 21 5.30 -11.30 8.09
CA ILE A 21 5.21 -9.87 7.74
C ILE A 21 4.41 -9.72 6.44
N GLY A 22 3.38 -8.88 6.45
CA GLY A 22 2.62 -8.47 5.26
C GLY A 22 2.69 -6.95 5.04
N ILE A 23 2.77 -6.53 3.79
CA ILE A 23 2.69 -5.11 3.42
C ILE A 23 1.22 -4.74 3.32
N VAL A 24 0.70 -4.08 4.36
CA VAL A 24 -0.71 -3.67 4.39
C VAL A 24 -0.94 -2.52 3.42
N THR A 25 -1.81 -2.77 2.45
CA THR A 25 -2.15 -1.86 1.36
C THR A 25 -3.65 -1.67 1.28
N LEU A 26 -4.10 -0.43 1.07
CA LEU A 26 -5.49 -0.13 0.72
C LEU A 26 -5.68 -0.26 -0.79
N VAL A 27 -6.61 -1.10 -1.19
CA VAL A 27 -6.99 -1.33 -2.59
C VAL A 27 -8.41 -0.81 -2.78
N CYS A 28 -8.64 0.00 -3.81
CA CYS A 28 -9.96 0.49 -4.18
C CYS A 28 -10.24 0.20 -5.66
N GLY A 29 -11.50 -0.03 -6.01
CA GLY A 29 -11.89 -0.29 -7.39
C GLY A 29 -13.39 -0.47 -7.57
N MET A 30 -13.78 -1.13 -8.66
CA MET A 30 -15.16 -1.50 -8.96
C MET A 30 -15.27 -3.03 -9.08
N ILE A 31 -16.25 -3.62 -8.40
CA ILE A 31 -16.58 -5.04 -8.51
C ILE A 31 -18.07 -5.18 -8.82
N GLU A 32 -18.42 -5.90 -9.88
CA GLU A 32 -19.80 -6.12 -10.31
C GLU A 32 -20.66 -4.84 -10.44
N GLY A 33 -20.01 -3.70 -10.76
CA GLY A 33 -20.68 -2.40 -10.88
C GLY A 33 -20.85 -1.61 -9.58
N ALA A 34 -20.39 -2.13 -8.45
CA ALA A 34 -20.32 -1.42 -7.17
C ALA A 34 -18.88 -0.99 -6.85
N PRO A 35 -18.66 0.18 -6.26
CA PRO A 35 -17.35 0.53 -5.72
C PRO A 35 -16.99 -0.40 -4.56
N PHE A 36 -15.71 -0.65 -4.36
CA PHE A 36 -15.24 -1.36 -3.19
C PHE A 36 -13.93 -0.76 -2.69
N TRP A 37 -13.63 -1.04 -1.43
CA TRP A 37 -12.31 -0.90 -0.85
C TRP A 37 -11.96 -2.14 -0.02
N ALA A 38 -10.67 -2.47 0.06
CA ALA A 38 -10.14 -3.56 0.87
C ALA A 38 -8.75 -3.22 1.42
N TYR A 39 -8.53 -3.45 2.70
CA TYR A 39 -7.20 -3.54 3.28
C TYR A 39 -6.67 -4.95 3.10
N VAL A 40 -5.49 -5.08 2.50
CA VAL A 40 -4.88 -6.37 2.19
C VAL A 40 -3.45 -6.39 2.69
N ALA A 41 -3.11 -7.41 3.47
CA ALA A 41 -1.74 -7.73 3.85
C ALA A 41 -1.08 -8.52 2.71
N ILE A 42 -0.41 -7.82 1.81
CA ILE A 42 0.26 -8.41 0.65
C ILE A 42 1.55 -9.09 1.10
N LYS A 43 1.79 -10.31 0.61
CA LYS A 43 3.06 -11.01 0.87
C LYS A 43 4.23 -10.21 0.28
N PRO A 44 5.31 -9.96 1.05
CA PRO A 44 6.49 -9.26 0.57
C PRO A 44 7.01 -9.79 -0.78
N SER A 45 7.07 -11.12 -0.94
CA SER A 45 7.53 -11.75 -2.18
C SER A 45 6.67 -11.45 -3.41
N LEU A 46 5.39 -11.14 -3.22
CA LEU A 46 4.40 -10.89 -4.28
C LEU A 46 4.12 -9.40 -4.48
N TYR A 47 4.72 -8.52 -3.68
CA TYR A 47 4.41 -7.10 -3.70
C TYR A 47 4.77 -6.43 -5.03
N GLU A 48 5.92 -6.77 -5.62
CA GLU A 48 6.32 -6.20 -6.92
C GLU A 48 5.37 -6.63 -8.05
N GLU A 49 4.95 -7.90 -8.05
CA GLU A 49 3.98 -8.43 -9.01
C GLU A 49 2.61 -7.75 -8.83
N PHE A 50 2.15 -7.62 -7.59
CA PHE A 50 0.93 -6.89 -7.26
C PHE A 50 0.96 -5.44 -7.75
N MET A 51 2.08 -4.74 -7.56
CA MET A 51 2.25 -3.36 -8.02
C MET A 51 2.32 -3.24 -9.54
N ALA A 52 2.80 -4.26 -10.26
CA ALA A 52 2.75 -4.31 -11.71
C ALA A 52 1.31 -4.48 -12.20
N MET A 53 0.56 -5.42 -11.60
CA MET A 53 -0.84 -5.68 -11.92
C MET A 53 -1.74 -4.44 -11.70
N GLN A 54 -1.52 -3.72 -10.60
CA GLN A 54 -2.21 -2.46 -10.31
C GLN A 54 -2.02 -1.39 -11.39
N LYS A 55 -0.91 -1.42 -12.14
CA LYS A 55 -0.63 -0.47 -13.23
C LYS A 55 -1.26 -0.90 -14.57
N GLU A 56 -1.45 -2.20 -14.76
CA GLU A 56 -1.97 -2.76 -16.01
C GLU A 56 -3.50 -2.80 -16.07
N ASP A 57 -4.20 -2.35 -15.01
CA ASP A 57 -5.67 -2.35 -14.89
C ASP A 57 -6.31 -3.70 -15.26
N THR A 58 -5.58 -4.78 -14.96
CA THR A 58 -6.00 -6.15 -15.27
C THR A 58 -6.78 -6.71 -14.08
N SER A 59 -7.84 -7.48 -14.35
CA SER A 59 -8.59 -8.15 -13.29
C SER A 59 -7.71 -9.19 -12.57
N TYR A 60 -7.65 -9.10 -11.24
CA TYR A 60 -6.90 -10.03 -10.41
C TYR A 60 -7.71 -10.41 -9.17
N PHE A 61 -7.33 -11.51 -8.52
CA PHE A 61 -7.97 -11.99 -7.31
C PHE A 61 -7.09 -11.67 -6.09
N LEU A 62 -7.56 -10.76 -5.22
CA LEU A 62 -6.78 -10.26 -4.07
C LEU A 62 -6.21 -11.36 -3.15
N PRO A 63 -6.95 -12.44 -2.82
CA PRO A 63 -6.44 -13.52 -1.97
C PRO A 63 -5.23 -14.27 -2.54
N ASP A 64 -4.93 -14.13 -3.84
CA ASP A 64 -3.74 -14.76 -4.43
C ASP A 64 -2.45 -14.06 -3.99
N TYR A 65 -2.54 -12.76 -3.65
CA TYR A 65 -1.38 -11.92 -3.28
C TYR A 65 -1.20 -11.77 -1.78
N GLY A 66 -2.25 -12.00 -0.98
CA GLY A 66 -2.23 -11.69 0.44
C GLY A 66 -3.51 -12.03 1.17
N GLU A 67 -3.60 -11.60 2.43
CA GLU A 67 -4.78 -11.77 3.27
C GLU A 67 -5.63 -10.50 3.28
N ILE A 68 -6.94 -10.62 3.05
CA ILE A 68 -7.88 -9.50 3.20
C ILE A 68 -8.14 -9.30 4.70
N LEU A 69 -7.74 -8.13 5.21
CA LEU A 69 -7.88 -7.77 6.62
C LEU A 69 -9.26 -7.18 6.93
N GLU A 70 -9.76 -6.35 6.01
CA GLU A 70 -11.04 -5.65 6.14
C GLU A 70 -11.49 -5.17 4.75
N TYR A 71 -12.80 -5.15 4.50
CA TYR A 71 -13.33 -4.70 3.20
C TYR A 71 -14.78 -4.21 3.27
N SER A 72 -15.18 -3.42 2.28
CA SER A 72 -16.58 -3.05 2.06
C SER A 72 -16.89 -3.01 0.57
N ILE A 73 -18.11 -3.42 0.23
CA ILE A 73 -18.68 -3.35 -1.13
C ILE A 73 -19.84 -2.36 -1.09
N GLY A 74 -19.88 -1.43 -2.05
CA GLY A 74 -20.84 -0.34 -2.12
C GLY A 74 -20.30 0.99 -1.57
N GLU A 75 -19.15 0.96 -0.91
CA GLU A 75 -18.43 2.14 -0.43
C GLU A 75 -17.12 2.31 -1.20
N SER A 76 -16.78 3.56 -1.52
CA SER A 76 -15.53 3.87 -2.26
C SER A 76 -14.33 4.07 -1.34
N ASP A 77 -14.55 4.25 -0.04
CA ASP A 77 -13.49 4.61 0.90
C ASP A 77 -13.81 4.12 2.33
N PRO A 78 -12.82 3.64 3.11
CA PRO A 78 -13.02 3.27 4.50
C PRO A 78 -13.34 4.48 5.38
N SER A 79 -14.19 4.26 6.39
CA SER A 79 -14.51 5.28 7.40
C SER A 79 -13.27 5.70 8.20
N SER A 80 -13.34 6.86 8.85
CA SER A 80 -12.26 7.35 9.71
C SER A 80 -11.92 6.40 10.87
N GLU A 81 -12.93 5.70 11.39
CA GLU A 81 -12.75 4.71 12.47
C GLU A 81 -11.98 3.48 11.97
N ILE A 82 -12.31 2.99 10.78
CA ILE A 82 -11.61 1.86 10.15
C ILE A 82 -10.18 2.25 9.82
N ARG A 83 -9.96 3.43 9.24
CA ARG A 83 -8.61 3.96 8.95
C ARG A 83 -7.78 3.99 10.23
N ALA A 84 -8.28 4.61 11.30
CA ALA A 84 -7.57 4.70 12.57
C ALA A 84 -7.24 3.32 13.17
N ALA A 85 -8.18 2.36 13.10
CA ALA A 85 -7.93 1.00 13.57
C ALA A 85 -6.82 0.30 12.76
N MET A 86 -6.75 0.53 11.44
CA MET A 86 -5.71 -0.04 10.58
C MET A 86 -4.34 0.61 10.81
N GLU A 87 -4.29 1.92 11.08
CA GLU A 87 -3.07 2.62 11.48
C GLU A 87 -2.54 2.11 12.82
N GLU A 88 -3.40 1.96 13.82
CA GLU A 88 -3.03 1.48 15.16
C GLU A 88 -2.56 0.02 15.13
N LYS A 89 -3.29 -0.85 14.43
CA LYS A 89 -3.06 -2.30 14.48
C LYS A 89 -1.92 -2.77 13.58
N TYR A 90 -1.77 -2.14 12.42
CA TYR A 90 -0.83 -2.59 11.38
C TYR A 90 0.21 -1.55 10.99
N GLY A 91 0.19 -0.35 11.60
CA GLY A 91 1.16 0.70 11.31
C GLY A 91 1.03 1.30 9.91
N VAL A 92 -0.14 1.17 9.27
CA VAL A 92 -0.41 1.81 7.97
C VAL A 92 -0.25 3.31 8.13
N ASN A 93 0.39 3.98 7.18
CA ASN A 93 0.45 5.43 7.15
C ASN A 93 -0.29 5.94 5.91
N HIS A 94 -1.55 6.33 6.07
CA HIS A 94 -2.36 6.88 4.99
C HIS A 94 -1.94 8.27 4.53
N ASN A 95 -1.06 8.94 5.30
CA ASN A 95 -0.52 10.26 4.99
C ASN A 95 0.95 10.22 4.53
N PHE A 96 1.47 9.04 4.17
CA PHE A 96 2.90 8.84 3.88
C PHE A 96 3.47 9.86 2.87
N GLU A 97 2.73 10.17 1.80
CA GLU A 97 3.15 11.18 0.81
C GLU A 97 3.17 12.61 1.39
N GLY A 98 2.20 12.94 2.24
CA GLY A 98 2.14 14.21 2.97
C GLY A 98 3.32 14.37 3.93
N ASP A 99 3.68 13.29 4.62
CA ASP A 99 4.80 13.25 5.57
C ASP A 99 6.14 13.41 4.86
N ILE A 100 6.37 12.73 3.72
CA ILE A 100 7.57 12.93 2.89
C ILE A 100 7.63 14.37 2.40
N ARG A 101 6.51 14.95 1.95
CA ARG A 101 6.47 16.33 1.47
C ARG A 101 6.79 17.33 2.60
N LYS A 102 6.37 17.06 3.83
CA LYS A 102 6.70 17.87 5.00
C LYS A 102 8.18 17.77 5.36
N MET A 103 8.74 16.55 5.44
CA MET A 103 10.17 16.33 5.69
C MET A 103 11.05 16.97 4.61
N ALA A 104 10.64 16.84 3.34
CA ALA A 104 11.34 17.47 2.22
C ALA A 104 11.33 18.99 2.36
N LYS A 105 10.20 19.62 2.73
CA LYS A 105 10.15 21.07 2.96
C LYS A 105 11.03 21.52 4.12
N GLU A 106 11.05 20.78 5.21
CA GLU A 106 11.86 21.12 6.41
C GLU A 106 13.37 21.00 6.14
N THR A 107 13.79 20.06 5.29
CA THR A 107 15.22 19.86 4.94
C THR A 107 15.81 20.99 4.08
N PHE A 108 14.99 21.78 3.39
CA PHE A 108 15.44 22.88 2.52
C PHE A 108 15.17 24.28 3.10
N SER A 109 14.70 24.39 4.34
CA SER A 109 14.45 25.69 5.00
C SER A 109 15.57 26.17 5.93
N ASP A 110 16.66 25.42 6.09
CA ASP A 110 17.84 25.80 6.90
C ASP A 110 18.98 26.44 6.08
N THR A 111 18.67 27.15 5.00
CA THR A 111 19.68 27.93 4.25
C THR A 111 19.15 29.31 3.89
N GLU A 112 18.97 30.15 4.91
CA GLU A 112 19.02 31.61 4.78
C GLU A 112 19.87 32.21 5.90
#